data_AF-A0A3B6RHS8-F1
#
_entry.id   AF-A0A3B6RHS8-F1
#
_cell.length_a   1.000
_cell.length_b   1.000
_cell.length_c   1.000
_cell.angle_alpha   90.00
_cell.angle_beta   90.00
_cell.angle_gamma   90.00
#
_symmetry.space_group_name_H-M   'P 1'
#
loop_
_entity.id
_entity.type
_entity.pdbx_description
1 polymer ?
#
loop_
_entity_poly.entity_id
_entity_poly.type
_entity_poly.pdbx_seq_one_letter_code
_entity_poly.pdbx_strand_id
1 'polypeptide(L)'
;MQAHFSDLGMVRADCEEINWIQSTVYFAFHSSSKPLELLLDRGTKPESYVKAKSDYVQVPIPLHAWESTWTWLAKQEAGILILDPYGGRMGSVAPSATPFPHRKGNLYNLQYYSSWSENGTDAFDKHMAWVRGLYKQMEPYVSKNPRTGYVNYRDLDLGRNELGDNVTSYAKAGVWGEKYFKGNFERLAAVKAMVDPDDFFRNEQSIPPLPAAKGWTSM
;
A
#
# COMPACT_ATOMS: atom_id res chain seq x y z
N MET A 1 -5.91 -24.94 -11.28
CA MET A 1 -4.77 -24.37 -12.02
C MET A 1 -4.78 -24.76 -13.49
N GLN A 2 -4.72 -26.04 -13.86
CA GLN A 2 -4.68 -26.45 -15.28
C GLN A 2 -5.80 -25.87 -16.18
N ALA A 3 -7.03 -25.73 -15.66
CA ALA A 3 -8.17 -25.20 -16.45
C ALA A 3 -8.20 -23.67 -16.60
N HIS A 4 -7.45 -22.92 -15.78
CA HIS A 4 -7.58 -21.46 -15.70
C HIS A 4 -6.24 -20.70 -15.78
N PHE A 5 -5.11 -21.39 -15.58
CA PHE A 5 -3.77 -20.81 -15.67
C PHE A 5 -2.74 -21.92 -15.96
N SER A 6 -2.84 -22.52 -17.15
CA SER A 6 -1.97 -23.62 -17.61
C SER A 6 -0.51 -23.20 -17.79
N ASP A 7 -0.27 -21.94 -18.15
CA ASP A 7 1.07 -21.42 -18.48
C ASP A 7 2.03 -21.45 -17.28
N LEU A 8 1.51 -21.48 -16.05
CA LEU A 8 2.33 -21.64 -14.84
C LEU A 8 2.98 -23.03 -14.75
N GLY A 9 2.43 -24.05 -15.44
CA GLY A 9 3.00 -25.39 -15.47
C GLY A 9 2.93 -26.16 -14.13
N MET A 10 2.13 -25.70 -13.17
CA MET A 10 2.04 -26.30 -11.83
C MET A 10 1.61 -27.77 -11.87
N VAL A 11 2.33 -28.61 -11.12
CA VAL A 11 2.04 -30.04 -10.92
C VAL A 11 1.72 -30.36 -9.46
N ARG A 12 1.14 -31.54 -9.20
CA ARG A 12 0.80 -31.98 -7.83
C ARG A 12 2.00 -31.97 -6.88
N ALA A 13 3.20 -32.26 -7.38
CA ALA A 13 4.42 -32.27 -6.58
C ALA A 13 4.84 -30.88 -6.05
N ASP A 14 4.33 -29.80 -6.67
CA ASP A 14 4.57 -28.42 -6.20
C ASP A 14 3.59 -28.01 -5.09
N CYS A 15 2.56 -28.82 -4.82
CA CYS A 15 1.51 -28.52 -3.85
C CYS A 15 1.75 -29.23 -2.53
N GLU A 16 1.51 -28.51 -1.44
CA GLU A 16 1.50 -29.07 -0.09
C GLU A 16 0.11 -28.88 0.53
N GLU A 17 -0.50 -29.96 1.00
CA GLU A 17 -1.76 -29.89 1.74
C GLU A 17 -1.47 -29.77 3.23
N ILE A 18 -1.84 -28.62 3.79
CA ILE A 18 -1.60 -28.26 5.20
C ILE A 18 -2.83 -27.55 5.76
N ASN A 19 -2.96 -27.55 7.08
CA ASN A 19 -4.05 -26.81 7.72
C ASN A 19 -3.81 -25.28 7.66
N TRP A 20 -4.85 -24.51 8.01
CA TRP A 20 -4.79 -23.06 7.91
C TRP A 20 -3.66 -22.44 8.75
N ILE A 21 -3.44 -22.90 9.99
CA ILE A 21 -2.40 -22.30 10.84
C ILE A 21 -0.99 -22.63 10.34
N GLN A 22 -0.78 -23.82 9.79
CA GLN A 22 0.47 -24.19 9.11
C GLN A 22 0.69 -23.33 7.85
N SER A 23 -0.36 -23.00 7.10
CA SER A 23 -0.24 -22.09 5.96
C SER A 23 0.22 -20.69 6.38
N THR A 24 -0.25 -20.19 7.53
CA THR A 24 0.21 -18.92 8.11
C THR A 24 1.71 -18.98 8.44
N VAL A 25 2.18 -20.08 9.03
CA VAL A 25 3.62 -20.31 9.30
C VAL A 25 4.41 -20.40 7.99
N TYR A 26 3.88 -21.08 6.98
CA TYR A 26 4.52 -21.16 5.65
C TYR A 26 4.72 -19.78 5.02
N PHE A 27 3.69 -18.93 4.99
CA PHE A 27 3.82 -17.59 4.41
C PHE A 27 4.72 -16.66 5.24
N ALA A 28 4.76 -16.81 6.56
CA ALA A 28 5.61 -16.00 7.43
C ALA A 28 7.08 -16.42 7.41
N PHE A 29 7.36 -17.72 7.25
CA PHE A 29 8.68 -18.29 7.50
C PHE A 29 9.19 -19.23 6.40
N HIS A 30 8.50 -19.29 5.27
CA HIS A 30 8.82 -20.11 4.09
C HIS A 30 8.90 -21.63 4.35
N SER A 31 8.23 -22.13 5.38
CA SER A 31 8.14 -23.56 5.68
C SER A 31 6.94 -23.86 6.58
N SER A 32 6.18 -24.88 6.23
CA SER A 32 5.03 -25.41 7.00
C SER A 32 5.45 -26.25 8.21
N SER A 33 6.72 -26.70 8.24
CA SER A 33 7.26 -27.62 9.25
C SER A 33 7.77 -26.90 10.51
N LYS A 34 7.78 -25.56 10.52
CA LYS A 34 8.25 -24.82 11.70
C LYS A 34 7.25 -24.88 12.86
N PRO A 35 7.71 -24.78 14.12
CA PRO A 35 6.82 -24.77 15.28
C PRO A 35 5.83 -23.60 15.23
N LEU A 36 4.58 -23.84 15.62
CA LEU A 36 3.53 -22.82 15.63
C LEU A 36 3.83 -21.71 16.65
N GLU A 37 4.61 -22.03 17.69
CA GLU A 37 5.03 -21.13 18.76
C GLU A 37 5.83 -19.94 18.24
N LEU A 38 6.42 -20.03 17.05
CA LEU A 38 7.05 -18.88 16.38
C LEU A 38 6.06 -17.73 16.12
N LEU A 39 4.75 -18.01 16.03
CA LEU A 39 3.72 -16.97 15.92
C LEU A 39 3.48 -16.22 17.24
N LEU A 40 3.93 -16.76 18.37
CA LEU A 40 3.86 -16.12 19.69
C LEU A 40 5.07 -15.23 19.96
N ASP A 41 6.15 -15.43 19.21
CA ASP A 41 7.35 -14.62 19.32
C ASP A 41 7.10 -13.21 18.76
N ARG A 42 7.34 -12.19 19.58
CA ARG A 42 7.23 -10.78 19.19
C ARG A 42 8.50 -10.28 18.51
N GLY A 43 9.55 -11.11 18.45
CA GLY A 43 10.84 -10.83 17.89
C GLY A 43 11.63 -9.76 18.65
N THR A 44 12.81 -9.47 18.12
CA THR A 44 13.56 -8.25 18.43
C THR A 44 13.38 -7.25 17.29
N LYS A 45 13.61 -5.96 17.56
CA LYS A 45 13.46 -4.91 16.54
C LYS A 45 14.38 -5.24 15.34
N PRO A 46 13.84 -5.40 14.13
CA PRO A 46 14.68 -5.75 12.98
C PRO A 46 15.68 -4.64 12.67
N GLU A 47 16.93 -5.03 12.44
CA GLU A 47 18.03 -4.16 11.97
C GLU A 47 17.96 -3.95 10.45
N SER A 48 16.78 -3.56 9.97
CA SER A 48 16.58 -3.29 8.54
C SER A 48 15.84 -1.98 8.33
N TYR A 49 16.37 -1.17 7.43
CA TYR A 49 15.68 -0.02 6.87
C TYR A 49 14.75 -0.49 5.77
N VAL A 50 13.61 0.18 5.62
CA VAL A 50 12.59 -0.17 4.64
C VAL A 50 12.09 1.08 3.94
N LYS A 51 11.93 0.98 2.61
CA LYS A 51 11.11 1.90 1.82
C LYS A 51 10.10 1.09 1.02
N ALA A 52 8.84 1.41 1.21
CA ALA A 52 7.74 0.85 0.44
C ALA A 52 6.96 1.93 -0.31
N LYS A 53 6.38 1.53 -1.45
CA LYS A 53 5.33 2.25 -2.17
C LYS A 53 4.29 1.24 -2.65
N SER A 54 3.11 1.72 -3.03
CA SER A 54 2.10 0.86 -3.64
C SER A 54 1.28 1.55 -4.71
N ASP A 55 0.80 0.75 -5.64
CA ASP A 55 -0.16 1.11 -6.68
C ASP A 55 -1.31 0.11 -6.73
N TYR A 56 -2.39 0.50 -7.40
CA TYR A 56 -3.40 -0.44 -7.88
C TYR A 56 -3.40 -0.49 -9.40
N VAL A 57 -3.43 -1.71 -9.94
CA VAL A 57 -3.54 -1.94 -11.38
C VAL A 57 -4.99 -2.21 -11.75
N GLN A 58 -5.48 -1.56 -12.79
CA GLN A 58 -6.90 -1.62 -13.21
C GLN A 58 -7.07 -2.23 -14.61
N VAL A 59 -6.01 -2.19 -15.42
CA VAL A 59 -5.92 -2.82 -16.74
C VAL A 59 -4.59 -3.57 -16.81
N PRO A 60 -4.51 -4.70 -17.55
CA PRO A 60 -3.26 -5.46 -17.65
C PRO A 60 -2.10 -4.60 -18.15
N ILE A 61 -0.97 -4.67 -17.44
CA ILE A 61 0.26 -3.98 -17.82
C ILE A 61 0.85 -4.68 -19.06
N PRO A 62 1.19 -3.94 -20.14
CA PRO A 62 1.68 -4.54 -21.37
C PRO A 62 3.08 -5.14 -21.19
N LEU A 63 3.42 -6.16 -22.00
CA LEU A 63 4.67 -6.91 -21.90
C LEU A 63 5.92 -6.02 -21.88
N HIS A 64 6.01 -5.02 -22.76
CA HIS A 64 7.18 -4.13 -22.84
C HIS A 64 7.44 -3.34 -21.54
N ALA A 65 6.40 -3.07 -20.74
CA ALA A 65 6.56 -2.40 -19.45
C ALA A 65 7.16 -3.36 -18.42
N TRP A 66 6.84 -4.67 -18.49
CA TRP A 66 7.48 -5.71 -17.68
C TRP A 66 8.93 -5.96 -18.10
N GLU A 67 9.21 -6.01 -19.40
CA GLU A 67 10.58 -6.11 -19.94
C GLU A 67 11.45 -4.96 -19.43
N SER A 68 10.91 -3.73 -19.47
CA SER A 68 11.59 -2.54 -18.91
C SER A 68 11.76 -2.64 -17.40
N THR A 69 10.79 -3.20 -16.69
CA THR A 69 10.83 -3.38 -15.23
C THR A 69 11.90 -4.39 -14.81
N TRP A 70 12.19 -5.39 -15.63
CA TRP A 70 13.24 -6.37 -15.37
C TRP A 70 14.61 -5.71 -15.17
N THR A 71 14.90 -4.64 -15.91
CA THR A 71 16.16 -3.89 -15.76
C THR A 71 16.32 -3.24 -14.37
N TRP A 72 15.22 -2.96 -13.66
CA TRP A 72 15.27 -2.51 -12.27
C TRP A 72 15.48 -3.66 -11.29
N LEU A 73 14.85 -4.81 -11.55
CA LEU A 73 14.95 -6.01 -10.71
C LEU A 73 16.32 -6.69 -10.80
N ALA A 74 17.05 -6.47 -11.89
CA ALA A 74 18.41 -7.00 -12.08
C ALA A 74 19.51 -6.16 -11.42
N LYS A 75 19.18 -5.01 -10.82
CA LYS A 75 20.17 -4.14 -10.14
C LYS A 75 20.65 -4.79 -8.83
N GLN A 76 21.86 -4.42 -8.38
CA GLN A 76 22.44 -4.96 -7.16
C GLN A 76 21.61 -4.59 -5.91
N GLU A 77 21.09 -3.37 -5.89
CA GLU A 77 20.28 -2.76 -4.84
C GLU A 77 18.77 -3.01 -5.03
N ALA A 78 18.41 -3.95 -5.90
CA ALA A 78 17.01 -4.22 -6.21
C ALA A 78 16.24 -4.72 -4.99
N GLY A 79 15.06 -4.14 -4.79
CA GLY A 79 14.05 -4.69 -3.91
C GLY A 79 13.19 -5.73 -4.62
N ILE A 80 12.03 -6.00 -4.04
CA ILE A 80 11.03 -6.92 -4.59
C ILE A 80 9.79 -6.16 -5.06
N LEU A 81 9.12 -6.74 -6.06
CA LEU A 81 7.76 -6.39 -6.45
C LEU A 81 6.81 -7.48 -5.97
N ILE A 82 5.78 -7.10 -5.24
CA ILE A 82 4.74 -8.02 -4.75
C ILE A 82 3.43 -7.66 -5.44
N LEU A 83 2.76 -8.67 -6.01
CA LEU A 83 1.50 -8.52 -6.73
C LEU A 83 0.42 -9.34 -6.02
N ASP A 84 -0.48 -8.66 -5.32
CA ASP A 84 -1.57 -9.31 -4.58
C ASP A 84 -2.87 -9.27 -5.40
N PRO A 85 -3.41 -10.42 -5.86
CA PRO A 85 -4.58 -10.46 -6.72
C PRO A 85 -5.83 -9.95 -6.00
N TYR A 86 -6.59 -9.09 -6.69
CA TYR A 86 -7.90 -8.60 -6.27
C TYR A 86 -9.00 -9.29 -7.09
N GLY A 87 -10.26 -9.01 -6.73
CA GLY A 87 -11.43 -9.70 -7.25
C GLY A 87 -12.19 -10.40 -6.14
N GLY A 88 -12.93 -11.47 -6.46
CA GLY A 88 -13.68 -12.27 -5.48
C GLY A 88 -14.46 -11.40 -4.48
N ARG A 89 -14.26 -11.65 -3.18
CA ARG A 89 -14.93 -10.89 -2.11
C ARG A 89 -14.61 -9.40 -2.17
N MET A 90 -13.37 -9.01 -2.49
CA MET A 90 -12.96 -7.61 -2.59
C MET A 90 -13.72 -6.85 -3.68
N GLY A 91 -14.07 -7.52 -4.77
CA GLY A 91 -14.89 -6.96 -5.85
C GLY A 91 -16.39 -6.85 -5.54
N SER A 92 -16.88 -7.58 -4.53
CA SER A 92 -18.30 -7.59 -4.15
C SER A 92 -18.70 -6.52 -3.14
N VAL A 93 -17.72 -5.96 -2.41
CA VAL A 93 -17.95 -4.94 -1.37
C VAL A 93 -17.97 -3.55 -2.02
N ALA A 94 -18.94 -2.71 -1.66
CA ALA A 94 -19.02 -1.35 -2.17
C ALA A 94 -17.79 -0.51 -1.74
N PRO A 95 -17.20 0.33 -2.62
CA PRO A 95 -16.06 1.19 -2.28
C PRO A 95 -16.27 2.09 -1.05
N SER A 96 -17.51 2.48 -0.75
CA SER A 96 -17.87 3.35 0.37
C SER A 96 -18.29 2.61 1.64
N ALA A 97 -18.31 1.26 1.62
CA ALA A 97 -18.74 0.46 2.77
C ALA A 97 -17.80 0.60 3.98
N THR A 98 -16.51 0.85 3.73
CA THR A 98 -15.49 1.13 4.74
C THR A 98 -14.57 2.26 4.23
N PRO A 99 -13.68 2.82 5.07
CA PRO A 99 -12.71 3.83 4.61
C PRO A 99 -11.87 3.38 3.41
N PHE A 100 -11.54 2.08 3.35
CA PHE A 100 -10.73 1.48 2.30
C PHE A 100 -11.50 1.34 0.97
N PRO A 101 -11.14 2.13 -0.07
CA PRO A 101 -11.96 2.28 -1.27
C PRO A 101 -11.61 1.31 -2.41
N HIS A 102 -10.48 0.61 -2.34
CA HIS A 102 -9.94 -0.16 -3.46
C HIS A 102 -10.66 -1.51 -3.60
N ARG A 103 -11.84 -1.49 -4.23
CA ARG A 103 -12.73 -2.66 -4.40
C ARG A 103 -12.80 -3.07 -5.86
N LYS A 104 -14.00 -3.24 -6.40
CA LYS A 104 -14.27 -3.54 -7.82
C LYS A 104 -13.49 -2.59 -8.75
N GLY A 105 -12.92 -3.15 -9.82
CA GLY A 105 -12.17 -2.42 -10.83
C GLY A 105 -10.65 -2.43 -10.64
N ASN A 106 -10.13 -2.98 -9.54
CA ASN A 106 -8.70 -3.23 -9.36
C ASN A 106 -8.41 -4.72 -9.60
N LEU A 107 -7.42 -5.01 -10.44
CA LEU A 107 -6.96 -6.36 -10.75
C LEU A 107 -6.03 -6.90 -9.66
N TYR A 108 -5.13 -6.07 -9.14
CA TYR A 108 -4.22 -6.40 -8.05
C TYR A 108 -3.65 -5.14 -7.39
N ASN A 109 -3.17 -5.28 -6.15
CA ASN A 109 -2.26 -4.32 -5.54
C ASN A 109 -0.83 -4.65 -5.98
N LEU A 110 -0.05 -3.62 -6.27
CA LEU A 110 1.36 -3.73 -6.64
C LEU A 110 2.19 -3.00 -5.58
N GLN A 111 3.01 -3.74 -4.83
CA GLN A 111 3.91 -3.18 -3.84
C GLN A 111 5.34 -3.15 -4.36
N TYR A 112 6.00 -2.01 -4.17
CA TYR A 112 7.43 -1.82 -4.40
C TYR A 112 8.10 -1.82 -3.04
N TYR A 113 8.93 -2.81 -2.75
CA TYR A 113 9.47 -3.01 -1.42
C TYR A 113 10.99 -3.15 -1.47
N SER A 114 11.70 -2.22 -0.84
CA SER A 114 13.15 -2.27 -0.71
C SER A 114 13.51 -2.31 0.77
N SER A 115 14.34 -3.28 1.15
CA SER A 115 14.82 -3.49 2.52
C SER A 115 16.33 -3.68 2.48
N TRP A 116 17.03 -3.06 3.41
CA TRP A 116 18.50 -3.13 3.49
C TRP A 116 18.98 -2.96 4.94
N SER A 117 20.20 -3.42 5.22
CA SER A 117 20.77 -3.37 6.58
C SER A 117 21.98 -2.43 6.68
N GLU A 118 22.59 -2.11 5.55
CA GLU A 118 23.71 -1.20 5.47
C GLU A 118 23.30 0.21 5.92
N ASN A 119 23.94 0.70 6.98
CA ASN A 119 23.79 2.08 7.41
C ASN A 119 24.63 3.02 6.54
N GLY A 120 24.18 4.26 6.39
CA GLY A 120 24.90 5.31 5.66
C GLY A 120 24.07 5.91 4.52
N THR A 121 24.41 7.15 4.17
CA THR A 121 23.71 7.94 3.16
C THR A 121 23.73 7.27 1.78
N ASP A 122 24.84 6.65 1.39
CA ASP A 122 24.97 5.99 0.08
C ASP A 122 23.99 4.83 -0.09
N ALA A 123 23.83 3.99 0.94
CA ALA A 123 22.86 2.89 0.92
C ALA A 123 21.43 3.46 0.87
N PHE A 124 21.13 4.42 1.75
CA PHE A 124 19.85 5.11 1.77
C PHE A 124 19.47 5.68 0.40
N ASP A 125 20.38 6.44 -0.23
CA ASP A 125 20.13 7.09 -1.51
C ASP A 125 19.90 6.07 -2.64
N LYS A 126 20.67 4.98 -2.69
CA LYS A 126 20.50 3.92 -3.69
C LYS A 126 19.13 3.25 -3.58
N HIS A 127 18.74 2.80 -2.38
CA HIS A 127 17.46 2.11 -2.18
C HIS A 127 16.27 3.07 -2.39
N MET A 128 16.39 4.32 -1.96
CA MET A 128 15.36 5.34 -2.20
C MET A 128 15.22 5.68 -3.68
N ALA A 129 16.33 5.82 -4.41
CA ALA A 129 16.33 6.05 -5.85
C ALA A 129 15.74 4.87 -6.62
N TRP A 130 16.03 3.63 -6.19
CA TRP A 130 15.45 2.43 -6.79
C TRP A 130 13.91 2.42 -6.66
N VAL A 131 13.37 2.57 -5.44
CA VAL A 131 11.91 2.53 -5.22
C VAL A 131 11.21 3.68 -5.94
N ARG A 132 11.74 4.91 -5.83
CA ARG A 132 11.14 6.09 -6.46
C ARG A 132 11.22 6.03 -7.98
N GLY A 133 12.34 5.54 -8.52
CA GLY A 133 12.57 5.40 -9.95
C GLY A 133 11.63 4.38 -10.59
N LEU A 134 11.54 3.18 -10.00
CA LEU A 134 10.63 2.15 -10.49
C LEU A 134 9.16 2.57 -10.35
N TYR A 135 8.79 3.16 -9.21
CA TYR A 135 7.44 3.72 -9.03
C TYR A 135 7.12 4.79 -10.09
N LYS A 136 8.07 5.67 -10.44
CA LYS A 136 7.88 6.65 -11.50
C LYS A 136 7.70 5.98 -12.87
N GLN A 137 8.50 4.96 -13.20
CA GLN A 137 8.37 4.22 -14.45
C GLN A 137 6.98 3.59 -14.61
N MET A 138 6.39 3.09 -13.52
CA MET A 138 5.11 2.40 -13.55
C MET A 138 3.89 3.32 -13.65
N GLU A 139 4.08 4.64 -13.48
CA GLU A 139 3.00 5.64 -13.49
C GLU A 139 2.00 5.52 -14.65
N PRO A 140 2.41 5.29 -15.91
CA PRO A 140 1.48 5.21 -17.03
C PRO A 140 0.59 3.97 -17.03
N TYR A 141 0.93 2.94 -16.26
CA TYR A 141 0.35 1.60 -16.33
C TYR A 141 -0.53 1.24 -15.13
N VAL A 142 -0.60 2.12 -14.14
CA VAL A 142 -1.34 1.92 -12.88
C VAL A 142 -2.57 2.83 -12.85
N SER A 143 -3.34 2.75 -11.75
CA SER A 143 -4.48 3.64 -11.53
C SER A 143 -4.11 5.11 -11.73
N LYS A 144 -5.04 5.89 -12.28
CA LYS A 144 -4.90 7.32 -12.51
C LYS A 144 -6.19 8.05 -12.15
N ASN A 145 -6.06 9.34 -11.82
CA ASN A 145 -7.18 10.23 -11.46
C ASN A 145 -8.05 9.70 -10.29
N PRO A 146 -7.49 9.58 -9.07
CA PRO A 146 -6.09 9.78 -8.71
C PRO A 146 -5.25 8.51 -8.90
N ARG A 147 -3.92 8.65 -8.93
CA ARG A 147 -3.01 7.51 -8.74
C ARG A 147 -3.07 7.05 -7.29
N THR A 148 -3.60 5.84 -7.07
CA THR A 148 -3.97 5.34 -5.75
C THR A 148 -2.92 4.45 -5.10
N GLY A 149 -2.84 4.49 -3.77
CA GLY A 149 -1.97 3.63 -2.96
C GLY A 149 -2.68 3.16 -1.69
N TYR A 150 -2.06 2.30 -0.91
CA TYR A 150 -2.64 1.75 0.32
C TYR A 150 -2.10 2.46 1.57
N VAL A 151 -2.99 2.94 2.45
CA VAL A 151 -2.62 3.71 3.65
C VAL A 151 -1.71 2.97 4.63
N ASN A 152 -1.83 1.63 4.73
CA ASN A 152 -0.95 0.84 5.60
C ASN A 152 0.48 0.71 5.04
N TYR A 153 0.70 1.10 3.78
CA TYR A 153 2.03 1.30 3.19
C TYR A 153 2.32 2.80 3.08
N ARG A 154 2.32 3.46 4.24
CA ARG A 154 2.38 4.91 4.37
C ARG A 154 3.58 5.49 3.62
N ASP A 155 3.30 6.37 2.66
CA ASP A 155 4.28 7.00 1.79
C ASP A 155 4.20 8.52 1.88
N LEU A 156 5.14 9.12 2.61
CA LEU A 156 5.25 10.57 2.77
C LEU A 156 5.65 11.29 1.48
N ASP A 157 6.07 10.58 0.44
CA ASP A 157 6.33 11.18 -0.88
C ASP A 157 5.02 11.54 -1.62
N LEU A 158 3.86 11.04 -1.17
CA LEU A 158 2.55 11.38 -1.76
C LEU A 158 2.05 12.76 -1.32
N GLY A 159 2.68 13.36 -0.32
CA GLY A 159 2.29 14.63 0.28
C GLY A 159 2.33 14.55 1.81
N ARG A 160 2.51 15.70 2.44
CA ARG A 160 2.45 15.84 3.90
C ARG A 160 1.44 16.90 4.28
N ASN A 161 0.91 16.76 5.48
CA ASN A 161 0.09 17.77 6.11
C ASN A 161 0.89 19.05 6.31
N GLU A 162 0.20 20.16 6.10
CA GLU A 162 0.66 21.49 6.43
C GLU A 162 -0.41 22.16 7.29
N LEU A 163 0.03 22.97 8.24
CA LEU A 163 -0.86 23.68 9.15
C LEU A 163 -1.44 24.92 8.47
N GLY A 164 -2.71 25.21 8.78
CA GLY A 164 -3.36 26.49 8.61
C GLY A 164 -4.15 26.80 9.87
N ASP A 165 -3.96 27.98 10.47
CA ASP A 165 -4.60 28.38 11.73
C ASP A 165 -4.45 27.32 12.85
N ASN A 166 -3.25 26.72 12.96
CA ASN A 166 -2.89 25.66 13.92
C ASN A 166 -3.64 24.32 13.77
N VAL A 167 -4.37 24.13 12.67
CA VAL A 167 -5.08 22.89 12.31
C VAL A 167 -4.55 22.38 10.97
N THR A 168 -4.57 21.08 10.74
CA THR A 168 -4.19 20.52 9.44
C THR A 168 -5.13 20.99 8.33
N SER A 169 -4.59 21.48 7.20
CA SER A 169 -5.40 21.94 6.07
C SER A 169 -6.03 20.81 5.25
N TYR A 170 -7.37 20.75 5.18
CA TYR A 170 -8.11 19.79 4.34
C TYR A 170 -7.74 19.87 2.86
N ALA A 171 -7.67 21.08 2.30
CA ALA A 171 -7.37 21.27 0.88
C ALA A 171 -5.98 20.72 0.51
N LYS A 172 -4.98 20.93 1.37
CA LYS A 172 -3.61 20.41 1.14
C LYS A 172 -3.55 18.89 1.36
N ALA A 173 -4.26 18.39 2.37
CA ALA A 173 -4.33 16.96 2.64
C ALA A 173 -5.03 16.17 1.52
N GLY A 174 -5.95 16.80 0.76
CA GLY A 174 -6.64 16.16 -0.38
C GLY A 174 -5.68 15.54 -1.41
N VAL A 175 -4.48 16.12 -1.59
CA VAL A 175 -3.45 15.62 -2.52
C VAL A 175 -3.06 14.17 -2.23
N TRP A 176 -2.89 13.81 -0.96
CA TRP A 176 -2.57 12.43 -0.54
C TRP A 176 -3.83 11.67 -0.09
N GLY A 177 -4.80 12.35 0.50
CA GLY A 177 -6.02 11.78 1.06
C GLY A 177 -6.87 11.08 0.02
N GLU A 178 -7.06 11.70 -1.14
CA GLU A 178 -7.80 11.08 -2.24
C GLU A 178 -7.06 9.88 -2.85
N LYS A 179 -5.73 9.82 -2.76
CA LYS A 179 -4.95 8.66 -3.23
C LYS A 179 -5.20 7.42 -2.37
N TYR A 180 -5.32 7.60 -1.04
CA TYR A 180 -5.59 6.50 -0.11
C TYR A 180 -7.09 6.17 0.03
N PHE A 181 -7.96 7.18 -0.02
CA PHE A 181 -9.37 7.03 0.37
C PHE A 181 -10.35 7.34 -0.75
N LYS A 182 -9.90 7.84 -1.91
CA LYS A 182 -10.76 8.25 -3.03
C LYS A 182 -11.92 9.13 -2.51
N GLY A 183 -13.14 8.89 -2.97
CA GLY A 183 -14.35 9.60 -2.53
C GLY A 183 -14.72 9.41 -1.05
N ASN A 184 -14.03 8.55 -0.28
CA ASN A 184 -14.28 8.42 1.14
C ASN A 184 -13.55 9.48 1.99
N PHE A 185 -12.61 10.23 1.41
CA PHE A 185 -11.77 11.18 2.17
C PHE A 185 -12.59 12.28 2.84
N GLU A 186 -13.57 12.86 2.14
CA GLU A 186 -14.43 13.91 2.70
C GLU A 186 -15.24 13.41 3.91
N ARG A 187 -15.88 12.24 3.78
CA ARG A 187 -16.62 11.62 4.89
C ARG A 187 -15.72 11.36 6.09
N LEU A 188 -14.47 10.95 5.87
CA LEU A 188 -13.49 10.77 6.94
C LEU A 188 -13.15 12.09 7.64
N ALA A 189 -12.94 13.16 6.88
CA ALA A 189 -12.67 14.50 7.43
C ALA A 189 -13.88 15.04 8.22
N ALA A 190 -15.10 14.78 7.75
CA ALA A 190 -16.32 15.14 8.48
C ALA A 190 -16.43 14.41 9.83
N VAL A 191 -16.14 13.11 9.86
CA VAL A 191 -16.09 12.35 11.13
C VAL A 191 -15.00 12.88 12.04
N LYS A 192 -13.80 13.15 11.52
CA LYS A 192 -12.68 13.74 12.27
C LYS A 192 -13.08 15.07 12.92
N ALA A 193 -13.78 15.95 12.20
CA ALA A 193 -14.27 17.22 12.76
C ALA A 193 -15.24 17.04 13.94
N MET A 194 -16.03 15.96 13.95
CA MET A 194 -16.96 15.68 15.05
C MET A 194 -16.26 15.11 16.29
N VAL A 195 -15.26 14.26 16.11
CA VAL A 195 -14.65 13.49 17.20
C VAL A 195 -13.34 14.08 17.73
N ASP A 196 -12.66 14.90 16.92
CA ASP A 196 -11.39 15.57 17.26
C ASP A 196 -11.26 16.90 16.49
N PRO A 197 -12.11 17.90 16.81
CA PRO A 197 -12.14 19.19 16.11
C PRO A 197 -10.85 20.00 16.26
N ASP A 198 -10.14 19.85 17.39
CA ASP A 198 -8.89 20.56 17.68
C ASP A 198 -7.64 19.89 17.05
N ASP A 199 -7.87 18.82 16.27
CA ASP A 199 -6.85 18.06 15.58
C ASP A 199 -5.71 17.59 16.52
N PHE A 200 -6.08 17.10 17.70
CA PHE A 200 -5.13 16.61 18.71
C PHE A 200 -4.42 15.35 18.23
N PHE A 201 -5.16 14.39 17.68
CA PHE A 201 -4.62 13.16 17.11
C PHE A 201 -4.15 13.40 15.67
N ARG A 202 -2.92 13.90 15.52
CA ARG A 202 -2.34 14.25 14.21
C ARG A 202 -0.95 13.68 13.98
N ASN A 203 -0.61 13.54 12.70
CA ASN A 203 0.72 13.23 12.20
C ASN A 203 0.87 13.83 10.78
N GLU A 204 1.97 13.55 10.09
CA GLU A 204 2.30 14.10 8.77
C GLU A 204 1.31 13.74 7.65
N GLN A 205 0.39 12.79 7.87
CA GLN A 205 -0.65 12.37 6.91
C GLN A 205 -1.93 11.93 7.65
N SER A 206 -2.25 12.57 8.78
CA SER A 206 -3.51 12.34 9.49
C SER A 206 -4.64 13.02 8.73
N ILE A 207 -5.82 12.42 8.74
CA ILE A 207 -7.02 13.05 8.18
C ILE A 207 -7.27 14.36 8.97
N PRO A 208 -7.32 15.53 8.30
CA PRO A 208 -7.68 16.78 8.95
C PRO A 208 -9.17 16.82 9.29
N PRO A 209 -9.57 17.56 10.34
CA PRO A 209 -10.97 17.90 10.51
C PRO A 209 -11.44 18.73 9.31
N LEU A 210 -12.62 18.42 8.78
CA LEU A 210 -13.24 19.27 7.79
C LEU A 210 -13.45 20.68 8.40
N PRO A 211 -13.06 21.77 7.71
CA PRO A 211 -13.30 23.11 8.22
C PRO A 211 -14.78 23.26 8.55
N ALA A 212 -15.11 23.75 9.74
CA ALA A 212 -16.47 24.18 10.02
C ALA A 212 -16.87 25.15 8.91
N ALA A 213 -17.96 24.88 8.19
CA ALA A 213 -18.54 25.88 7.31
C ALA A 213 -18.74 27.12 8.19
N LYS A 214 -17.97 28.19 7.93
CA LYS A 214 -18.12 29.46 8.64
C LYS A 214 -19.58 29.90 8.46
N GLY A 215 -20.47 29.55 9.38
CA GLY A 215 -21.91 29.77 9.24
C GLY A 215 -22.87 28.78 9.92
N TRP A 216 -22.45 27.58 10.34
CA TRP A 216 -23.33 26.72 11.15
C TRP A 216 -23.08 26.87 12.64
N THR A 217 -23.62 27.94 13.21
CA THR A 217 -24.03 27.96 14.62
C THR A 217 -25.24 27.05 14.77
N SER A 218 -25.12 25.99 15.56
CA SER A 218 -26.25 25.27 16.13
C SER A 218 -27.16 26.25 16.87
N MET A 219 -28.41 26.38 16.43
CA MET A 219 -29.49 26.91 17.27
C MET A 219 -29.78 25.92 18.40
#